data_AF-A0AA88GK38-F1
#
_entry.id   AF-A0AA88GK38-F1
#
_cell.length_a   1.000
_cell.length_b   1.000
_cell.length_c   1.000
_cell.angle_alpha   90.00
_cell.angle_beta   90.00
_cell.angle_gamma   90.00
#
_symmetry.space_group_name_H-M   'P 1'
#
loop_
_entity.id
_entity.type
_entity.pdbx_description
1 polymer ?
#
loop_
_entity_poly.entity_id
_entity_poly.type
_entity_poly.pdbx_seq_one_letter_code
_entity_poly.pdbx_strand_id
1 'polypeptide(L)'
;MYENGEFNILTSSQNPSFSPLAEEWLQQLKDTMTKRNGYILCLKKPLYDIADMNEMYSPLRDLNSLQLSDEGKLCLLIQTIQHGKNSERREAIEKLDYVSPFSQHECKEKIKSWILSTVKSMRESLISQYYLELQQGSASKLGVLFHQTEDMYEAAGIVLGQYRGRMEFAKFIQALEKPNCPLVKEKLKLLLMNGEFQGITLFRDADVSINAQWKPGKRTKAKIWRANFDVLGVEEGVELFGEEERSHFEKLVVTLKVERERGINVII
;
A
#
# COMPACT_ATOMS: atom_id res chain seq x y z
N MET A 1 -26.11 -31.89 -41.51
CA MET A 1 -25.85 -31.08 -42.71
C MET A 1 -26.66 -29.81 -42.57
N TYR A 2 -26.02 -28.71 -42.18
CA TYR A 2 -26.64 -27.39 -42.22
C TYR A 2 -25.80 -26.57 -43.19
N GLU A 3 -26.41 -26.25 -44.33
CA GLU A 3 -25.84 -25.40 -45.35
C GLU A 3 -26.01 -23.93 -44.98
N ASN A 4 -25.00 -23.18 -45.42
CA ASN A 4 -24.80 -21.74 -45.34
C ASN A 4 -25.95 -20.92 -45.90
N GLY A 5 -26.15 -19.71 -45.36
CA GLY A 5 -27.03 -18.72 -45.97
C GLY A 5 -27.06 -17.37 -45.26
N GLU A 6 -25.98 -16.61 -45.41
CA GLU A 6 -25.93 -15.13 -45.45
C GLU A 6 -26.39 -14.33 -44.21
N PHE A 7 -25.41 -13.85 -43.44
CA PHE A 7 -25.53 -12.55 -42.76
C PHE A 7 -24.57 -11.55 -43.42
N ASN A 8 -25.17 -10.62 -44.14
CA ASN A 8 -24.52 -9.42 -44.69
C ASN A 8 -23.80 -8.64 -43.59
N ILE A 9 -22.47 -8.63 -43.61
CA ILE A 9 -21.68 -7.67 -42.84
C ILE A 9 -21.64 -6.40 -43.67
N LEU A 10 -22.56 -5.48 -43.36
CA LEU A 10 -22.44 -4.08 -43.73
C LEU A 10 -21.16 -3.52 -43.10
N THR A 11 -20.19 -3.21 -43.95
CA THR A 11 -19.01 -2.42 -43.64
C THR A 11 -19.45 -1.01 -43.24
N SER A 12 -19.68 -0.79 -41.94
CA SER A 12 -19.71 0.54 -41.37
C SER A 12 -18.33 0.87 -40.80
N SER A 13 -17.68 1.82 -41.45
CA SER A 13 -16.44 2.47 -41.00
C SER A 13 -16.73 3.31 -39.75
N GLN A 14 -16.71 2.69 -38.58
CA GLN A 14 -16.64 3.40 -37.32
C GLN A 14 -15.40 2.91 -36.58
N ASN A 15 -14.38 3.77 -36.51
CA ASN A 15 -13.29 3.61 -35.56
C ASN A 15 -13.92 3.41 -34.18
N PRO A 16 -13.66 2.29 -33.48
CA PRO A 16 -14.14 2.15 -32.11
C PRO A 16 -13.36 3.16 -31.28
N SER A 17 -14.03 4.25 -30.89
CA SER A 17 -13.51 5.15 -29.86
C SER A 17 -13.16 4.29 -28.65
N PHE A 18 -11.89 4.35 -28.23
CA PHE A 18 -11.43 3.64 -27.05
C PHE A 18 -12.26 4.07 -25.84
N SER A 19 -12.52 3.14 -24.91
CA SER A 19 -13.23 3.52 -23.68
C SER A 19 -12.43 4.59 -22.93
N PRO A 20 -13.06 5.49 -22.15
CA PRO A 20 -12.37 6.55 -21.42
C PRO A 20 -11.23 6.02 -20.55
N LEU A 21 -11.39 4.80 -20.02
CA LEU A 21 -10.36 4.09 -19.26
C LEU A 21 -9.15 3.72 -20.14
N ALA A 22 -9.38 3.24 -21.36
CA ALA A 22 -8.29 2.88 -22.29
C ALA A 22 -7.52 4.12 -22.79
N GLU A 23 -8.19 5.27 -22.95
CA GLU A 23 -7.53 6.55 -23.26
C GLU A 23 -6.69 7.05 -22.08
N GLU A 24 -7.18 6.92 -20.85
CA GLU A 24 -6.44 7.25 -19.63
C GLU A 24 -5.18 6.38 -19.47
N TRP A 25 -5.30 5.08 -19.76
CA TRP A 25 -4.17 4.14 -19.79
C TRP A 25 -3.15 4.49 -20.88
N LEU A 26 -3.60 4.82 -22.09
CA LEU A 26 -2.72 5.27 -23.18
C LEU A 26 -1.99 6.57 -22.81
N GLN A 27 -2.66 7.48 -22.10
CA GLN A 27 -2.07 8.74 -21.66
C GLN A 27 -1.06 8.53 -20.53
N GLN A 28 -1.35 7.69 -19.54
CA GLN A 28 -0.38 7.32 -18.51
C GLN A 28 0.86 6.62 -19.09
N LEU A 29 0.68 5.79 -20.13
CA LEU A 29 1.77 5.10 -20.81
C LEU A 29 2.64 6.10 -21.59
N LYS A 30 2.02 7.08 -22.27
CA LYS A 30 2.74 8.20 -22.93
C LYS A 30 3.47 9.08 -21.91
N ASP A 31 2.88 9.41 -20.78
CA ASP A 31 3.52 10.24 -19.75
C ASP A 31 4.69 9.51 -19.07
N THR A 32 4.57 8.19 -18.89
CA THR A 32 5.65 7.34 -18.37
C THR A 32 6.80 7.21 -19.37
N MET A 33 6.48 7.12 -20.67
CA MET A 33 7.48 7.16 -21.76
C MET A 33 8.17 8.52 -21.85
N THR A 34 7.43 9.62 -21.68
CA THR A 34 7.96 11.00 -21.74
C THR A 34 8.84 11.33 -20.52
N LYS A 35 8.45 10.89 -19.32
CA LYS A 35 9.30 10.97 -18.11
C LYS A 35 10.56 10.10 -18.23
N ARG A 36 10.51 9.04 -19.04
CA ARG A 36 11.67 8.18 -19.37
C ARG A 36 12.49 8.65 -20.57
N ASN A 37 12.20 9.80 -21.20
CA ASN A 37 13.08 10.39 -22.23
C ASN A 37 14.48 10.74 -21.70
N GLY A 38 14.68 10.78 -20.38
CA GLY A 38 16.02 10.80 -19.77
C GLY A 38 16.89 9.57 -20.09
N TYR A 39 16.29 8.45 -20.51
CA TYR A 39 17.00 7.22 -20.88
C TYR A 39 17.39 7.14 -22.37
N ILE A 40 16.93 8.08 -23.22
CA ILE A 40 17.49 8.25 -24.57
C ILE A 40 18.99 8.63 -24.50
N LEU A 41 19.45 9.18 -23.37
CA LEU A 41 20.86 9.44 -23.10
C LEU A 41 21.69 8.17 -22.82
N CYS A 42 21.07 7.05 -22.44
CA CYS A 42 21.79 5.79 -22.21
C CYS A 42 22.17 5.08 -23.52
N LEU A 43 21.54 5.44 -24.64
CA LEU A 43 21.96 5.00 -25.98
C LEU A 43 23.11 5.85 -26.55
N LYS A 44 23.44 7.01 -25.95
CA LYS A 44 24.46 7.92 -26.50
C LYS A 44 25.89 7.66 -26.03
N LYS A 45 26.15 6.77 -25.06
CA LYS A 45 27.46 6.73 -24.38
C LYS A 45 28.40 5.53 -24.63
N PRO A 46 28.09 4.58 -25.54
CA PRO A 46 29.15 3.81 -26.19
C PRO A 46 29.10 3.88 -27.73
N LEU A 47 28.44 4.88 -28.33
CA LEU A 47 28.46 5.09 -29.78
C LEU A 47 29.55 6.05 -30.28
N TYR A 48 30.34 6.67 -29.37
CA TYR A 48 31.39 7.62 -29.76
C TYR A 48 32.81 7.02 -29.83
N ASP A 49 33.00 5.75 -29.44
CA ASP A 49 34.29 5.03 -29.61
C ASP A 49 34.26 4.04 -30.80
N ILE A 50 33.29 4.17 -31.70
CA ILE A 50 33.22 3.41 -32.97
C ILE A 50 33.32 4.39 -34.16
N ALA A 51 34.08 5.48 -33.99
CA ALA A 51 34.25 6.48 -35.02
C ALA A 51 35.10 5.99 -36.23
N ASP A 52 35.84 4.88 -36.08
CA ASP A 52 36.69 4.30 -37.12
C ASP A 52 36.06 3.12 -37.90
N MET A 53 34.78 2.79 -37.65
CA MET A 53 34.05 1.71 -38.35
C MET A 53 32.75 2.22 -39.00
N ASN A 54 32.74 3.49 -39.40
CA ASN A 54 31.53 4.22 -39.80
C ASN A 54 31.01 3.93 -41.23
N GLU A 55 31.74 3.18 -42.06
CA GLU A 55 31.26 2.87 -43.42
C GLU A 55 30.49 1.54 -43.54
N MET A 56 30.59 0.63 -42.56
CA MET A 56 30.01 -0.73 -42.70
C MET A 56 28.66 -0.96 -41.99
N TYR A 57 28.20 -0.06 -41.11
CA TYR A 57 27.01 -0.27 -40.26
C TYR A 57 25.95 0.84 -40.34
N SER A 58 25.81 1.47 -41.51
CA SER A 58 24.70 2.39 -41.80
C SER A 58 23.26 1.83 -41.55
N PRO A 59 22.97 0.51 -41.60
CA PRO A 59 21.58 0.06 -41.44
C PRO A 59 21.02 0.17 -40.02
N LEU A 60 21.85 0.15 -38.97
CA LEU A 60 21.38 -0.10 -37.59
C LEU A 60 20.75 1.12 -36.87
N ARG A 61 20.52 2.23 -37.58
CA ARG A 61 19.91 3.44 -36.97
C ARG A 61 18.38 3.44 -36.97
N ASP A 62 17.75 2.58 -37.76
CA ASP A 62 16.30 2.50 -37.87
C ASP A 62 15.81 1.12 -37.43
N LEU A 63 14.85 1.06 -36.50
CA LEU A 63 14.25 -0.21 -36.06
C LEU A 63 13.56 -0.95 -37.22
N ASN A 64 13.16 -0.22 -38.28
CA ASN A 64 12.54 -0.77 -39.47
C ASN A 64 13.53 -1.45 -40.43
N SER A 65 14.83 -1.17 -40.31
CA SER A 65 15.86 -1.83 -41.14
C SER A 65 16.11 -3.28 -40.70
N LEU A 66 15.73 -3.63 -39.47
CA LEU A 66 15.92 -4.96 -38.89
C LEU A 66 14.94 -6.02 -39.42
N GLN A 67 14.00 -5.64 -40.30
CA GLN A 67 13.00 -6.53 -40.90
C GLN A 67 12.25 -7.41 -39.88
N LEU A 68 12.04 -6.89 -38.67
CA LEU A 68 11.34 -7.59 -37.60
C LEU A 68 9.82 -7.57 -37.85
N SER A 69 9.14 -8.67 -37.50
CA SER A 69 7.68 -8.66 -37.39
C SER A 69 7.24 -7.73 -36.25
N ASP A 70 5.96 -7.34 -36.23
CA ASP A 70 5.43 -6.49 -35.17
C ASP A 70 5.57 -7.15 -33.79
N GLU A 71 5.41 -8.47 -33.70
CA GLU A 71 5.68 -9.24 -32.48
C GLU A 71 7.16 -9.19 -32.10
N GLY A 72 8.07 -9.27 -33.07
CA GLY A 72 9.51 -9.13 -32.86
C GLY A 72 9.89 -7.76 -32.31
N LYS A 73 9.30 -6.68 -32.86
CA LYS A 73 9.49 -5.31 -32.38
C LYS A 73 8.96 -5.13 -30.95
N LEU A 74 7.77 -5.65 -30.67
CA LEU A 74 7.14 -5.56 -29.35
C LEU A 74 7.93 -6.38 -28.31
N CYS A 75 8.38 -7.58 -28.67
CA CYS A 75 9.23 -8.41 -27.81
C CYS A 75 10.54 -7.70 -27.49
N LEU A 76 11.21 -7.13 -28.49
CA LEU A 76 12.44 -6.36 -28.29
C LEU A 76 12.24 -5.18 -27.34
N LEU A 77 11.12 -4.45 -27.50
CA LEU A 77 10.78 -3.32 -26.64
C LEU A 77 10.56 -3.75 -25.20
N ILE A 78 9.73 -4.79 -24.97
CA ILE A 78 9.43 -5.30 -23.63
C ILE A 78 10.70 -5.77 -22.93
N GLN A 79 11.54 -6.55 -23.62
CA GLN A 79 12.81 -7.04 -23.06
C GLN A 79 13.80 -5.93 -22.78
N THR A 80 13.81 -4.85 -23.57
CA THR A 80 14.66 -3.69 -23.32
C THR A 80 14.22 -2.95 -22.05
N ILE A 81 12.91 -2.88 -21.79
CA ILE A 81 12.34 -2.26 -20.60
C ILE A 81 12.57 -3.14 -19.36
N GLN A 82 12.34 -4.45 -19.46
CA GLN A 82 12.45 -5.40 -18.35
C GLN A 82 13.90 -5.74 -18.00
N HIS A 83 14.78 -5.83 -19.00
CA HIS A 83 16.19 -6.24 -18.86
C HIS A 83 17.14 -5.08 -19.22
N GLY A 84 16.82 -3.90 -18.68
CA GLY A 84 17.56 -2.67 -18.95
C GLY A 84 19.00 -2.72 -18.41
N LYS A 85 19.24 -3.46 -17.30
CA LYS A 85 20.60 -3.65 -16.77
C LYS A 85 21.25 -4.92 -17.30
N ASN A 86 22.57 -4.88 -17.47
CA ASN A 86 23.34 -6.02 -17.95
C ASN A 86 23.34 -7.23 -16.98
N SER A 87 23.11 -7.02 -15.68
CA SER A 87 22.92 -8.11 -14.72
C SER A 87 21.58 -8.82 -14.93
N GLU A 88 20.49 -8.05 -15.04
CA GLU A 88 19.12 -8.53 -15.27
C GLU A 88 19.01 -9.27 -16.61
N ARG A 89 19.72 -8.78 -17.64
CA ARG A 89 19.78 -9.44 -18.95
C ARG A 89 20.47 -10.80 -18.90
N ARG A 90 21.59 -10.91 -18.17
CA ARG A 90 22.30 -12.19 -18.01
C ARG A 90 21.43 -13.22 -17.28
N GLU A 91 20.78 -12.79 -16.21
CA GLU A 91 19.86 -13.62 -15.45
C GLU A 91 18.65 -14.07 -16.30
N ALA A 92 18.08 -13.18 -17.12
CA ALA A 92 16.97 -13.52 -18.02
C ALA A 92 17.38 -14.53 -19.10
N ILE A 93 18.61 -14.44 -19.62
CA ILE A 93 19.14 -15.42 -20.57
C ILE A 93 19.31 -16.79 -19.90
N GLU A 94 19.88 -16.82 -18.69
CA GLU A 94 20.05 -18.06 -17.90
C GLU A 94 18.70 -18.72 -17.57
N LYS A 95 17.67 -17.92 -17.30
CA LYS A 95 16.31 -18.39 -17.00
C LYS A 95 15.46 -18.70 -18.24
N LEU A 96 16.02 -18.59 -19.46
CA LEU A 96 15.28 -18.73 -20.73
C LEU A 96 14.07 -17.78 -20.83
N ASP A 97 14.17 -16.62 -20.18
CA ASP A 97 13.16 -15.58 -20.22
C ASP A 97 13.41 -14.57 -21.35
N TYR A 98 14.62 -14.59 -21.91
CA TYR A 98 15.01 -13.81 -23.07
C TYR A 98 14.75 -14.59 -24.38
N VAL A 99 13.98 -14.00 -25.29
CA VAL A 99 13.56 -14.55 -26.58
C VAL A 99 14.16 -13.74 -27.72
N SER A 100 14.50 -14.42 -28.81
CA SER A 100 15.01 -13.79 -30.02
C SER A 100 13.91 -12.99 -30.73
N PRO A 101 14.11 -11.70 -31.04
CA PRO A 101 13.10 -10.88 -31.72
C PRO A 101 12.86 -11.29 -33.17
N PHE A 102 13.70 -12.17 -33.74
CA PHE A 102 13.58 -12.64 -35.13
C PHE A 102 12.69 -13.88 -35.27
N SER A 103 12.28 -14.51 -34.15
CA SER A 103 11.37 -15.66 -34.15
C SER A 103 9.95 -15.20 -33.83
N GLN A 104 9.13 -14.98 -34.86
CA GLN A 104 7.76 -14.48 -34.70
C GLN A 104 6.92 -15.39 -33.78
N HIS A 105 7.03 -16.70 -33.95
CA HIS A 105 6.27 -17.67 -33.17
C HIS A 105 6.65 -17.62 -31.68
N GLU A 106 7.95 -17.61 -31.36
CA GLU A 106 8.41 -17.53 -29.97
C GLU A 106 8.06 -16.18 -29.34
N CYS A 107 8.21 -15.09 -30.07
CA CYS A 107 7.83 -13.75 -29.60
C CYS A 107 6.34 -13.69 -29.23
N LYS A 108 5.47 -14.25 -30.09
CA LYS A 108 4.02 -14.25 -29.87
C LYS A 108 3.63 -15.02 -28.60
N GLU A 109 4.15 -16.22 -28.42
CA GLU A 109 3.87 -17.03 -27.22
C GLU A 109 4.42 -16.36 -25.95
N LYS A 110 5.60 -15.73 -26.04
CA LYS A 110 6.21 -15.04 -24.91
C LYS A 110 5.44 -13.77 -24.52
N ILE A 111 5.05 -12.96 -25.49
CA ILE A 111 4.20 -11.77 -25.26
C ILE A 111 2.89 -12.18 -24.59
N LYS A 112 2.25 -13.25 -25.08
CA LYS A 112 1.02 -13.79 -24.47
C LYS A 112 1.25 -14.22 -23.03
N SER A 113 2.36 -14.91 -22.74
CA SER A 113 2.76 -15.28 -21.38
C SER A 113 2.94 -14.07 -20.47
N TRP A 114 3.65 -13.03 -20.93
CA TRP A 114 3.86 -11.80 -20.16
C TRP A 114 2.55 -11.05 -19.88
N ILE A 115 1.66 -10.95 -20.87
CA ILE A 115 0.34 -10.34 -20.70
C ILE A 115 -0.46 -11.12 -19.65
N LEU A 116 -0.54 -12.44 -19.77
CA LEU A 116 -1.28 -13.29 -18.82
C LEU A 116 -0.70 -13.19 -17.40
N SER A 117 0.63 -13.19 -17.26
CA SER A 117 1.31 -13.01 -15.98
C SER A 117 0.98 -11.64 -15.36
N THR A 118 1.02 -10.58 -16.17
CA THR A 118 0.69 -9.21 -15.74
C THR A 118 -0.76 -9.12 -15.27
N VAL A 119 -1.71 -9.64 -16.06
CA VAL A 119 -3.14 -9.67 -15.70
C VAL A 119 -3.38 -10.45 -14.41
N LYS A 120 -2.71 -11.60 -14.24
CA LYS A 120 -2.80 -12.40 -13.01
C LYS A 120 -2.27 -11.64 -11.81
N SER A 121 -1.08 -11.03 -11.92
CA SER A 121 -0.48 -10.24 -10.84
C SER A 121 -1.34 -9.04 -10.46
N MET A 122 -1.88 -8.32 -11.44
CA MET A 122 -2.80 -7.21 -11.20
C MET A 122 -4.07 -7.66 -10.48
N ARG A 123 -4.67 -8.78 -10.92
CA ARG A 123 -5.85 -9.36 -10.26
C ARG A 123 -5.55 -9.72 -8.81
N GLU A 124 -4.42 -10.37 -8.54
CA GLU A 124 -3.99 -10.73 -7.19
C GLU A 124 -3.77 -9.49 -6.30
N SER A 125 -3.17 -8.43 -6.86
CA SER A 125 -3.00 -7.15 -6.17
C SER A 125 -4.34 -6.50 -5.81
N LEU A 126 -5.27 -6.43 -6.76
CA LEU A 126 -6.61 -5.86 -6.54
C LEU A 126 -7.41 -6.65 -5.49
N ILE A 127 -7.36 -7.98 -5.55
CA ILE A 127 -7.98 -8.84 -4.54
C ILE A 127 -7.39 -8.57 -3.15
N SER A 128 -6.06 -8.45 -3.07
CA SER A 128 -5.37 -8.17 -1.81
C SER A 128 -5.74 -6.79 -1.25
N GLN A 129 -5.84 -5.77 -2.11
CA GLN A 129 -6.30 -4.43 -1.72
C GLN A 129 -7.75 -4.45 -1.22
N TYR A 130 -8.65 -5.15 -1.92
CA TYR A 130 -10.04 -5.30 -1.49
C TYR A 130 -10.16 -5.97 -0.11
N TYR A 131 -9.40 -7.03 0.15
CA TYR A 131 -9.38 -7.66 1.48
C TYR A 131 -8.84 -6.73 2.56
N LEU A 132 -7.82 -5.93 2.24
CA LEU A 132 -7.29 -4.92 3.17
C LEU A 132 -8.33 -3.83 3.46
N GLU A 133 -9.06 -3.35 2.46
CA GLU A 133 -10.11 -2.35 2.63
C GLU A 133 -11.28 -2.87 3.47
N LEU A 134 -11.71 -4.12 3.25
CA LEU A 134 -12.74 -4.76 4.07
C LEU A 134 -12.29 -4.88 5.54
N GLN A 135 -11.05 -5.29 5.78
CA GLN A 135 -10.49 -5.39 7.14
C GLN A 135 -10.35 -4.01 7.80
N GLN A 136 -9.82 -3.02 7.08
CA GLN A 136 -9.63 -1.66 7.58
C GLN A 136 -10.95 -0.93 7.84
N GLY A 137 -11.95 -1.12 6.96
CA GLY A 137 -13.28 -0.54 7.09
C GLY A 137 -14.02 -1.07 8.33
N SER A 138 -13.86 -2.35 8.64
CA SER A 138 -14.38 -2.96 9.87
C SER A 138 -13.66 -2.44 11.11
N ALA A 139 -12.33 -2.48 11.12
CA ALA A 139 -11.51 -2.04 12.26
C ALA A 139 -11.71 -0.56 12.59
N SER A 140 -11.81 0.31 11.58
CA SER A 140 -12.02 1.74 11.80
C SER A 140 -13.38 2.05 12.41
N LYS A 141 -14.43 1.31 12.03
CA LYS A 141 -15.77 1.44 12.66
C LYS A 141 -15.74 1.01 14.11
N LEU A 142 -15.07 -0.10 14.44
CA LEU A 142 -14.88 -0.55 15.82
C LEU A 142 -14.16 0.50 16.68
N GLY A 143 -13.11 1.14 16.15
CA GLY A 143 -12.44 2.24 16.85
C GLY A 143 -13.35 3.45 17.11
N VAL A 144 -14.23 3.79 16.16
CA VAL A 144 -15.20 4.89 16.34
C VAL A 144 -16.25 4.54 17.38
N LEU A 145 -16.82 3.34 17.33
CA LEU A 145 -17.78 2.86 18.33
C LEU A 145 -17.14 2.84 19.73
N PHE A 146 -15.94 2.27 19.84
CA PHE A 146 -15.19 2.23 21.10
C PHE A 146 -14.92 3.63 21.66
N HIS A 147 -14.63 4.61 20.80
CA HIS A 147 -14.49 6.00 21.23
C HIS A 147 -15.82 6.57 21.75
N GLN A 148 -16.92 6.41 21.01
CA GLN A 148 -18.20 7.08 21.27
C GLN A 148 -19.01 6.50 22.43
N THR A 149 -18.86 5.20 22.70
CA THR A 149 -19.64 4.50 23.72
C THR A 149 -19.44 5.09 25.12
N GLU A 150 -20.53 5.33 25.84
CA GLU A 150 -20.56 5.81 27.24
C GLU A 150 -20.86 4.68 28.24
N ASP A 151 -20.97 3.43 27.77
CA ASP A 151 -21.22 2.24 28.58
C ASP A 151 -20.02 1.28 28.55
N MET A 152 -19.51 0.90 29.72
CA MET A 152 -18.41 -0.05 29.82
C MET A 152 -18.75 -1.46 29.32
N TYR A 153 -20.00 -1.89 29.40
CA TYR A 153 -20.43 -3.19 28.88
C TYR A 153 -20.35 -3.23 27.35
N GLU A 154 -20.81 -2.16 26.70
CA GLU A 154 -20.70 -2.02 25.24
C GLU A 154 -19.24 -1.90 24.81
N ALA A 155 -18.42 -1.13 25.54
CA ALA A 155 -16.99 -1.02 25.27
C ALA A 155 -16.28 -2.39 25.39
N ALA A 156 -16.62 -3.18 26.41
CA ALA A 156 -16.13 -4.55 26.57
C ALA A 156 -16.61 -5.47 25.43
N GLY A 157 -17.87 -5.36 25.02
CA GLY A 157 -18.43 -6.11 23.89
C GLY A 157 -17.73 -5.80 22.56
N ILE A 158 -17.35 -4.53 22.33
CA ILE A 158 -16.61 -4.11 21.13
C ILE A 158 -15.20 -4.72 21.10
N VAL A 159 -14.56 -4.85 22.26
CA VAL A 159 -13.19 -5.40 22.39
C VAL A 159 -13.20 -6.94 22.46
N LEU A 160 -14.31 -7.55 22.84
CA LEU A 160 -14.44 -8.99 23.01
C LEU A 160 -14.07 -9.75 21.72
N GLY A 161 -13.22 -10.76 21.88
CA GLY A 161 -12.82 -11.64 20.79
C GLY A 161 -11.72 -11.08 19.87
N GLN A 162 -11.17 -9.90 20.17
CA GLN A 162 -10.11 -9.29 19.35
C GLN A 162 -8.71 -9.82 19.74
N TYR A 163 -7.74 -9.66 18.84
CA TYR A 163 -6.33 -10.02 19.09
C TYR A 163 -5.48 -8.77 19.28
N ARG A 164 -4.57 -8.78 20.26
CA ARG A 164 -3.59 -7.71 20.42
C ARG A 164 -2.59 -7.78 19.27
N GLY A 165 -2.24 -6.62 18.71
CA GLY A 165 -1.35 -6.53 17.54
C GLY A 165 -2.05 -6.62 16.17
N ARG A 166 -3.38 -6.84 16.14
CA ARG A 166 -4.18 -6.65 14.92
C ARG A 166 -4.59 -5.19 14.73
N MET A 167 -5.13 -4.89 13.54
CA MET A 167 -5.51 -3.54 13.15
C MET A 167 -6.61 -2.97 14.05
N GLU A 168 -7.56 -3.80 14.48
CA GLU A 168 -8.65 -3.46 15.40
C GLU A 168 -8.11 -2.92 16.71
N PHE A 169 -7.11 -3.61 17.29
CA PHE A 169 -6.45 -3.16 18.52
C PHE A 169 -5.77 -1.79 18.32
N ALA A 170 -5.05 -1.61 17.21
CA ALA A 170 -4.46 -0.32 16.87
C ALA A 170 -5.52 0.79 16.73
N LYS A 171 -6.73 0.47 16.25
CA LYS A 171 -7.85 1.41 16.17
C LYS A 171 -8.42 1.77 17.55
N PHE A 172 -8.43 0.85 18.52
CA PHE A 172 -8.77 1.18 19.91
C PHE A 172 -7.74 2.12 20.54
N ILE A 173 -6.44 1.93 20.27
CA ILE A 173 -5.41 2.87 20.74
C ILE A 173 -5.59 4.25 20.10
N GLN A 174 -5.81 4.30 18.78
CA GLN A 174 -6.10 5.55 18.07
C GLN A 174 -7.36 6.25 18.59
N ALA A 175 -8.37 5.49 19.02
CA ALA A 175 -9.58 6.04 19.64
C ALA A 175 -9.30 6.73 20.99
N LEU A 176 -8.35 6.22 21.77
CA LEU A 176 -7.91 6.84 23.03
C LEU A 176 -6.95 8.02 22.83
N GLU A 177 -6.29 8.09 21.67
CA GLU A 177 -5.47 9.27 21.28
C GLU A 177 -6.34 10.46 20.86
N LYS A 178 -7.66 10.29 20.70
CA LYS A 178 -8.60 11.37 20.38
C LYS A 178 -9.09 12.07 21.65
N PRO A 179 -9.34 13.39 21.60
CA PRO A 179 -9.86 14.14 22.73
C PRO A 179 -11.31 13.77 23.07
N ASN A 180 -11.73 14.10 24.29
CA ASN A 180 -13.10 13.91 24.78
C ASN A 180 -13.60 12.46 24.72
N CYS A 181 -12.73 11.48 24.92
CA CYS A 181 -13.15 10.08 24.97
C CYS A 181 -13.94 9.83 26.29
N PRO A 182 -15.23 9.48 26.24
CA PRO A 182 -15.99 9.11 27.43
C PRO A 182 -15.37 7.88 28.09
N LEU A 183 -15.34 7.87 29.42
CA LEU A 183 -14.79 6.76 30.22
C LEU A 183 -13.36 6.36 29.81
N VAL A 184 -12.53 7.34 29.43
CA VAL A 184 -11.17 7.09 28.94
C VAL A 184 -10.34 6.29 29.95
N LYS A 185 -10.53 6.52 31.25
CA LYS A 185 -9.82 5.82 32.33
C LYS A 185 -10.18 4.33 32.34
N GLU A 186 -11.46 4.03 32.31
CA GLU A 186 -11.99 2.68 32.34
C GLU A 186 -11.67 1.93 31.04
N LYS A 187 -11.80 2.59 29.89
CA LYS A 187 -11.39 2.05 28.58
C LYS A 187 -9.89 1.78 28.50
N LEU A 188 -9.06 2.65 29.08
CA LEU A 188 -7.62 2.39 29.22
C LEU A 188 -7.36 1.17 30.09
N LYS A 189 -8.01 1.07 31.26
CA LYS A 189 -7.89 -0.11 32.14
C LYS A 189 -8.29 -1.39 31.41
N LEU A 190 -9.35 -1.35 30.62
CA LEU A 190 -9.82 -2.47 29.80
C LEU A 190 -8.77 -2.96 28.80
N LEU A 191 -7.95 -2.06 28.23
CA LEU A 191 -6.87 -2.43 27.32
C LEU A 191 -5.54 -2.78 28.03
N LEU A 192 -5.24 -2.13 29.16
CA LEU A 192 -3.96 -2.23 29.89
C LEU A 192 -3.93 -3.38 30.91
N MET A 193 -5.01 -3.57 31.68
CA MET A 193 -5.05 -4.44 32.85
C MET A 193 -5.63 -5.81 32.46
N ASN A 194 -4.75 -6.70 32.00
CA ASN A 194 -5.01 -8.09 31.62
C ASN A 194 -5.98 -8.29 30.47
N GLY A 195 -6.75 -7.27 30.06
CA GLY A 195 -7.81 -7.42 29.08
C GLY A 195 -8.97 -8.22 29.63
N GLU A 196 -9.27 -8.02 30.91
CA GLU A 196 -10.38 -8.69 31.59
C GLU A 196 -11.45 -7.68 31.99
N PHE A 197 -12.70 -8.07 31.84
CA PHE A 197 -13.85 -7.31 32.32
C PHE A 197 -14.79 -8.25 33.06
N GLN A 198 -15.01 -8.00 34.35
CA GLN A 198 -15.86 -8.84 35.22
C GLN A 198 -15.47 -10.33 35.21
N GLY A 199 -14.17 -10.62 35.14
CA GLY A 199 -13.65 -12.00 35.10
C GLY A 199 -13.71 -12.66 33.72
N ILE A 200 -14.13 -11.94 32.67
CA ILE A 200 -14.13 -12.41 31.28
C ILE A 200 -12.91 -11.86 30.56
N THR A 201 -12.09 -12.75 29.99
CA THR A 201 -10.99 -12.37 29.11
C THR A 201 -11.52 -11.87 27.77
N LEU A 202 -11.17 -10.64 27.42
CA LEU A 202 -11.64 -9.96 26.21
C LEU A 202 -10.82 -10.31 24.97
N PHE A 203 -9.52 -10.57 25.11
CA PHE A 203 -8.64 -10.84 23.98
C PHE A 203 -8.43 -12.35 23.75
N ARG A 204 -8.30 -12.73 22.48
CA ARG A 204 -8.08 -14.14 22.06
C ARG A 204 -6.61 -14.56 22.00
N ASP A 205 -5.68 -13.69 22.38
CA ASP A 205 -4.27 -14.02 22.31
C ASP A 205 -3.98 -15.22 23.22
N ALA A 206 -3.41 -16.27 22.62
CA ALA A 206 -3.13 -17.51 23.31
C ALA A 206 -2.04 -17.27 24.37
N ASP A 207 -2.38 -17.63 25.60
CA ASP A 207 -1.51 -17.74 26.77
C ASP A 207 -1.21 -16.42 27.52
N VAL A 208 -1.98 -16.18 28.58
CA VAL A 208 -1.78 -15.09 29.56
C VAL A 208 -0.44 -15.26 30.31
N SER A 209 0.11 -16.49 30.34
CA SER A 209 1.40 -16.77 30.97
C SER A 209 2.61 -16.32 30.14
N ILE A 210 2.42 -16.10 28.83
CA ILE A 210 3.48 -15.71 27.87
C ILE A 210 3.26 -14.27 27.37
N ASN A 211 2.01 -13.84 27.22
CA ASN A 211 1.68 -12.49 26.76
C ASN A 211 1.76 -11.50 27.92
N ALA A 212 2.95 -10.90 28.08
CA ALA A 212 3.14 -9.74 28.93
C ALA A 212 2.02 -8.72 28.69
N GLN A 213 1.45 -8.19 29.78
CA GLN A 213 0.50 -7.07 29.74
C GLN A 213 0.95 -6.06 28.68
N TRP A 214 0.08 -5.75 27.72
CA TRP A 214 0.43 -4.77 26.70
C TRP A 214 0.69 -3.43 27.39
N LYS A 215 1.88 -2.87 27.17
CA LYS A 215 2.25 -1.56 27.69
C LYS A 215 2.46 -0.59 26.54
N PRO A 216 1.77 0.56 26.51
CA PRO A 216 1.99 1.57 25.49
C PRO A 216 3.40 2.14 25.58
N GLY A 217 4.01 2.40 24.43
CA GLY A 217 5.28 3.13 24.37
C GLY A 217 5.10 4.57 24.85
N LYS A 218 6.20 5.22 25.28
CA LYS A 218 6.22 6.59 25.83
C LYS A 218 5.47 7.61 24.97
N ARG A 219 5.62 7.53 23.65
CA ARG A 219 4.93 8.43 22.70
C ARG A 219 3.42 8.26 22.74
N THR A 220 2.92 7.02 22.81
CA THR A 220 1.49 6.72 22.88
C THR A 220 0.92 7.16 24.22
N LYS A 221 1.61 6.90 25.33
CA LYS A 221 1.23 7.39 26.67
C LYS A 221 1.03 8.92 26.65
N ALA A 222 2.03 9.66 26.16
CA ALA A 222 1.99 11.11 26.10
C ALA A 222 0.85 11.65 25.22
N LYS A 223 0.54 10.99 24.10
CA LYS A 223 -0.57 11.38 23.22
C LYS A 223 -1.93 11.17 23.88
N ILE A 224 -2.17 9.97 24.43
CA ILE A 224 -3.43 9.64 25.10
C ILE A 224 -3.66 10.58 26.28
N TRP A 225 -2.62 10.77 27.10
CA TRP A 225 -2.66 11.68 28.25
C TRP A 225 -2.95 13.12 27.82
N ARG A 226 -2.27 13.63 26.79
CA ARG A 226 -2.47 14.99 26.30
C ARG A 226 -3.88 15.20 25.75
N ALA A 227 -4.39 14.25 24.97
CA ALA A 227 -5.72 14.33 24.36
C ALA A 227 -6.85 14.35 25.40
N ASN A 228 -6.65 13.67 26.53
CA ASN A 228 -7.67 13.52 27.57
C ASN A 228 -7.21 14.11 28.92
N PHE A 229 -6.37 15.14 28.88
CA PHE A 229 -5.75 15.72 30.08
C PHE A 229 -6.79 16.24 31.08
N ASP A 230 -7.87 16.85 30.57
CA ASP A 230 -8.93 17.43 31.42
C ASP A 230 -9.66 16.36 32.26
N VAL A 231 -9.59 15.07 31.87
CA VAL A 231 -10.18 13.94 32.60
C VAL A 231 -9.14 13.15 33.38
N LEU A 232 -7.96 12.91 32.81
CA LEU A 232 -6.94 12.05 33.41
C LEU A 232 -6.05 12.76 34.44
N GLY A 233 -5.84 14.08 34.35
CA GLY A 233 -4.94 14.78 35.26
C GLY A 233 -3.52 14.17 35.33
N VAL A 234 -2.70 14.62 36.28
CA VAL A 234 -1.36 14.02 36.50
C VAL A 234 -1.47 12.73 37.31
N GLU A 235 -2.27 12.71 38.37
CA GLU A 235 -2.33 11.58 39.30
C GLU A 235 -2.97 10.34 38.67
N GLU A 236 -4.09 10.47 37.95
CA GLU A 236 -4.71 9.31 37.28
C GLU A 236 -3.88 8.87 36.06
N GLY A 237 -3.15 9.79 35.41
CA GLY A 237 -2.14 9.44 34.42
C GLY A 237 -1.03 8.56 35.00
N VAL A 238 -0.53 8.90 36.19
CA VAL A 238 0.47 8.12 36.93
C VAL A 238 -0.10 6.77 37.39
N GLU A 239 -1.34 6.73 37.89
CA GLU A 239 -2.05 5.50 38.26
C GLU A 239 -2.11 4.52 37.08
N LEU A 240 -2.39 5.01 35.87
CA LEU A 240 -2.55 4.19 34.68
C LEU A 240 -1.23 3.79 34.01
N PHE A 241 -0.24 4.67 34.00
CA PHE A 241 0.97 4.51 33.18
C PHE A 241 2.26 4.25 33.96
N GLY A 242 2.24 4.38 35.28
CA GLY A 242 3.37 4.15 36.18
C GLY A 242 3.99 5.42 36.75
N GLU A 243 4.58 5.30 37.95
CA GLU A 243 5.24 6.38 38.70
C GLU A 243 6.41 7.00 37.92
N GLU A 244 7.06 6.22 37.06
CA GLU A 244 8.17 6.67 36.22
C GLU A 244 7.78 7.79 35.22
N GLU A 245 6.48 7.96 34.93
CA GLU A 245 5.99 8.97 34.00
C GLU A 245 5.62 10.31 34.67
N ARG A 246 5.62 10.40 36.02
CA ARG A 246 5.19 11.60 36.76
C ARG A 246 5.92 12.87 36.29
N SER A 247 7.26 12.84 36.29
CA SER A 247 8.07 13.98 35.85
C SER A 247 7.82 14.36 34.39
N HIS A 248 7.46 13.39 33.54
CA HIS A 248 7.12 13.65 32.16
C HIS A 248 5.76 14.37 32.04
N PHE A 249 4.73 13.88 32.74
CA PHE A 249 3.42 14.50 32.76
C PHE A 249 3.45 15.91 33.35
N GLU A 250 4.18 16.15 34.45
CA GLU A 250 4.35 17.49 35.02
C GLU A 250 4.96 18.49 34.00
N LYS A 251 5.98 18.07 33.25
CA LYS A 251 6.55 18.90 32.17
C LYS A 251 5.55 19.17 31.05
N LEU A 252 4.71 18.18 30.71
CA LEU A 252 3.66 18.35 29.72
C LEU A 252 2.56 19.31 30.21
N VAL A 253 2.22 19.33 31.50
CA VAL A 253 1.29 20.31 32.08
C VAL A 253 1.79 21.74 31.85
N VAL A 254 3.06 22.00 32.14
CA VAL A 254 3.67 23.33 31.93
C VAL A 254 3.59 23.72 30.46
N THR A 255 3.90 22.78 29.56
CA THR A 255 3.84 23.01 28.11
C THR A 255 2.42 23.32 27.64
N LEU A 256 1.42 22.54 28.10
CA LEU A 256 0.02 22.73 27.75
C LEU A 256 -0.54 24.06 28.25
N LYS A 257 -0.14 24.50 29.44
CA LYS A 257 -0.53 25.82 29.97
C LYS A 257 -0.02 26.94 29.06
N VAL A 258 1.26 26.89 28.69
CA VAL A 258 1.87 27.87 27.79
C VAL A 258 1.22 27.85 26.40
N GLU A 259 0.87 26.66 25.87
CA GLU A 259 0.15 26.52 24.59
C GLU A 259 -1.26 27.14 24.66
N ARG A 260 -2.02 26.87 25.73
CA ARG A 260 -3.35 27.45 25.96
C ARG A 260 -3.28 28.98 26.11
N GLU A 261 -2.31 29.50 26.86
CA GLU A 261 -2.09 30.95 27.05
C GLU A 261 -1.74 31.67 25.75
N ARG A 262 -1.05 30.99 24.82
CA ARG A 262 -0.69 31.54 23.51
C ARG A 262 -1.84 31.52 22.50
N GLY A 263 -3.04 31.07 22.90
CA GLY A 263 -4.16 30.91 21.98
C GLY A 263 -3.89 29.91 20.86
N ILE A 264 -2.86 29.07 21.02
CA ILE A 264 -2.66 27.93 20.14
C ILE A 264 -3.81 27.00 20.49
N ASN A 265 -4.85 27.03 19.67
CA ASN A 265 -5.86 25.98 19.65
C ASN A 265 -5.07 24.71 19.37
N VAL A 266 -4.77 23.96 20.43
CA VAL A 266 -4.27 22.61 20.33
C VAL A 266 -5.46 21.81 19.81
N ILE A 267 -5.74 21.94 18.52
CA ILE A 267 -6.58 21.00 17.78
C ILE A 267 -5.73 19.73 17.77
N ILE A 268 -6.05 18.82 18.70
CA ILE A 268 -5.50 17.47 18.81
C ILE A 268 -6.36 16.55 17.95
#